data_AF-G4T1T0-F1
#
_entry.id   AF-G4T1T0-F1
#
_cell.length_a   1.000
_cell.length_b   1.000
_cell.length_c   1.000
_cell.angle_alpha   90.00
_cell.angle_beta   90.00
_cell.angle_gamma   90.00
#
_symmetry.space_group_name_H-M   'P 1'
#
loop_
_entity.id
_entity.type
_entity.pdbx_description
1 polymer ?
#
loop_
_entity_poly.entity_id
_entity_poly.type
_entity_poly.pdbx_seq_one_letter_code
_entity_poly.pdbx_strand_id
1 'polypeptide(L)'
;MRFRDFFLLQIAGAVGLVLTGCSTSRQIAVDYPVAQANDLKPLGGYQAVDGDDYYVQLFSEFELKGDSTLKTGCSEIGSGYEKGSSTAGVVFKVKNEALNYKQEVTALVYQGSSGKCNFNLETRKAALTPWLRLDLSKDTTIDYQFMTSNQSDTDISKIIGDVHKSTNLLALTGVGIGIAMMGKLADEWVQSPIGQTAVSAPSEAKVSTETHTLPLAIQSDGNKTVFRETRLPVYEVVEGGNPFSGGPKQLGELRIYPEIRSSLLLKQVSAGIPSARDVSLQELLSMPIRMGEGNIELRQLLENSPIDEKPNLQPDWRKYGEVESQCRKLKRVLRGLGFNKFDRNAVLYYYLAQSPDWSNYNIPKIRAIADDLRPATLQQFRSRNFSGCLIDEDYQTMAMMGLSVNSAQDWQAIQDARQKKESVLGPVQSIGRQLTSVIQNKNPAEMARQIYPLIATPKEGGGKVLLQNHLGEFGLESMLGIDYMPGEGIVIGYQQFEQVFSWLYIDQLSCTRPAIEQGKPLGHIGLLMFTTQDGSPWPKGGAIEFEIQSGKISRIAFQHPTFRDFEQSLNDYPEIGGCRIDKSFVDRLR
;
A
#
# COMPACT_ATOMS: atom_id res chain seq x y z
N MET A 1 -20.70 109.11 -23.60
CA MET A 1 -21.88 109.57 -22.84
C MET A 1 -22.54 108.30 -22.29
N ARG A 2 -22.72 108.25 -20.96
CA ARG A 2 -23.77 107.55 -20.17
C ARG A 2 -24.71 106.58 -20.92
N PHE A 3 -25.21 105.46 -20.40
CA PHE A 3 -25.12 104.66 -19.16
C PHE A 3 -26.31 103.68 -19.33
N ARG A 4 -26.19 102.39 -18.97
CA ARG A 4 -27.32 101.49 -18.61
C ARG A 4 -28.32 101.13 -19.74
N ASP A 5 -28.88 99.93 -19.87
CA ASP A 5 -29.21 98.84 -18.93
C ASP A 5 -28.99 97.48 -19.66
N PHE A 6 -28.43 96.42 -19.07
CA PHE A 6 -28.96 95.62 -17.97
C PHE A 6 -30.40 95.13 -18.21
N PHE A 7 -30.62 94.23 -19.16
CA PHE A 7 -31.63 93.16 -19.12
C PHE A 7 -31.44 92.30 -20.38
N LEU A 8 -31.57 90.97 -20.27
CA LEU A 8 -31.44 89.96 -21.35
C LEU A 8 -30.06 89.30 -21.57
N LEU A 9 -29.26 89.14 -20.51
CA LEU A 9 -28.08 88.26 -20.52
C LEU A 9 -28.28 87.06 -19.58
N GLN A 10 -29.32 86.25 -19.79
CA GLN A 10 -29.62 85.06 -18.97
C GLN A 10 -30.24 83.86 -19.72
N ILE A 11 -30.45 83.87 -21.05
CA ILE A 11 -31.04 82.69 -21.76
C ILE A 11 -30.33 82.38 -23.09
N ALA A 12 -28.99 82.47 -23.12
CA ALA A 12 -28.20 82.00 -24.27
C ALA A 12 -26.91 81.30 -23.83
N GLY A 13 -26.94 80.63 -22.67
CA GLY A 13 -25.80 79.95 -22.05
C GLY A 13 -26.09 78.49 -21.70
N ALA A 14 -26.93 77.78 -22.47
CA ALA A 14 -27.37 76.43 -22.11
C ALA A 14 -27.69 75.52 -23.32
N VAL A 15 -26.86 75.48 -24.38
CA VAL A 15 -26.94 74.39 -25.40
C VAL A 15 -25.56 73.99 -25.98
N GLY A 16 -24.46 74.34 -25.33
CA GLY A 16 -23.10 74.09 -25.87
C GLY A 16 -22.16 73.29 -24.98
N LEU A 17 -22.69 72.56 -23.98
CA LEU A 17 -21.89 71.81 -22.99
C LEU A 17 -22.53 70.49 -22.57
N VAL A 18 -23.22 69.83 -23.50
CA VAL A 18 -23.61 68.42 -23.36
C VAL A 18 -23.26 67.74 -24.67
N LEU A 19 -22.41 66.71 -24.60
CA LEU A 19 -21.94 65.76 -25.64
C LEU A 19 -20.42 65.67 -25.79
N THR A 20 -19.70 65.51 -24.68
CA THR A 20 -18.52 64.63 -24.62
C THR A 20 -18.57 63.86 -23.31
N GLY A 21 -19.63 63.05 -23.13
CA GLY A 21 -19.59 61.97 -22.16
C GLY A 21 -18.75 60.85 -22.76
N CYS A 22 -17.45 60.82 -22.48
CA CYS A 22 -16.59 59.70 -22.86
C CYS A 22 -17.16 58.41 -22.23
N SER A 23 -17.67 57.51 -23.07
CA SER A 23 -18.04 56.16 -22.66
C SER A 23 -16.76 55.42 -22.27
N THR A 24 -16.42 55.41 -20.98
CA THR A 24 -15.30 54.58 -20.49
C THR A 24 -15.73 53.11 -20.55
N SER A 25 -15.23 52.37 -21.54
CA SER A 25 -15.40 50.93 -21.61
C SER A 25 -14.40 50.25 -20.67
N ARG A 26 -14.89 49.37 -19.80
CA ARG A 26 -14.06 48.49 -18.97
C ARG A 26 -13.60 47.30 -19.80
N GLN A 27 -12.30 47.01 -19.76
CA GLN A 27 -11.69 45.83 -20.36
C GLN A 27 -10.91 45.07 -19.29
N ILE A 28 -10.67 43.79 -19.55
CA ILE A 28 -9.82 42.95 -18.71
C ILE A 28 -8.52 42.66 -19.45
N ALA A 29 -7.42 42.62 -18.71
CA ALA A 29 -6.14 42.07 -19.15
C ALA A 29 -5.69 40.93 -18.22
N VAL A 30 -5.03 39.93 -18.78
CA VAL A 30 -4.41 38.82 -18.04
C VAL A 30 -2.90 38.96 -18.19
N ASP A 31 -2.19 38.99 -17.06
CA ASP A 31 -0.73 39.11 -17.05
C ASP A 31 -0.04 37.73 -17.09
N TYR A 32 1.28 37.73 -17.29
CA TYR A 32 2.09 36.52 -17.43
C TYR A 32 1.97 35.60 -16.19
N PRO A 33 2.01 34.28 -16.40
CA PRO A 33 1.86 33.31 -15.32
C PRO A 33 3.04 33.35 -14.34
N VAL A 34 2.74 33.44 -13.04
CA VAL A 34 3.71 33.33 -11.96
C VAL A 34 3.58 31.95 -11.31
N ALA A 35 4.66 31.15 -11.37
CA ALA A 35 4.68 29.80 -10.81
C ALA A 35 5.32 29.75 -9.41
N GLN A 36 4.62 29.19 -8.44
CA GLN A 36 5.10 28.90 -7.09
C GLN A 36 5.31 27.39 -6.92
N ALA A 37 6.52 26.98 -6.57
CA ALA A 37 6.89 25.58 -6.38
C ALA A 37 6.72 25.13 -4.91
N ASN A 38 6.10 23.97 -4.71
CA ASN A 38 5.90 23.30 -3.42
C ASN A 38 6.40 21.86 -3.50
N ASP A 39 7.18 21.43 -2.50
CA ASP A 39 7.74 20.08 -2.47
C ASP A 39 6.72 19.06 -1.94
N LEU A 40 6.52 17.97 -2.69
CA LEU A 40 5.73 16.84 -2.24
C LEU A 40 6.54 15.98 -1.28
N LYS A 41 6.02 15.76 -0.07
CA LYS A 41 6.65 14.90 0.92
C LYS A 41 6.32 13.42 0.64
N PRO A 42 7.26 12.50 0.84
CA PRO A 42 6.99 11.07 0.76
C PRO A 42 6.00 10.63 1.85
N LEU A 43 5.26 9.56 1.57
CA LEU A 43 4.37 8.91 2.53
C LEU A 43 5.17 8.32 3.71
N GLY A 44 4.53 8.17 4.87
CA GLY A 44 5.16 7.57 6.04
C GLY A 44 5.77 6.20 5.71
N GLY A 45 7.04 5.99 6.10
CA GLY A 45 7.75 4.74 5.81
C GLY A 45 8.44 4.66 4.44
N TYR A 46 8.19 5.62 3.53
CA TYR A 46 8.90 5.74 2.25
C TYR A 46 10.00 6.80 2.31
N GLN A 47 11.10 6.57 1.59
CA GLN A 47 12.24 7.50 1.51
C GLN A 47 12.12 8.50 0.35
N ALA A 48 11.34 8.16 -0.68
CA ALA A 48 11.11 8.96 -1.87
C ALA A 48 9.65 8.85 -2.30
N VAL A 49 9.20 9.82 -3.11
CA VAL A 49 7.87 9.80 -3.72
C VAL A 49 7.93 8.92 -4.97
N ASP A 50 7.12 7.87 -5.00
CA ASP A 50 6.91 7.06 -6.19
C ASP A 50 5.72 7.57 -7.01
N GLY A 51 5.79 7.39 -8.33
CA GLY A 51 4.73 7.79 -9.24
C GLY A 51 3.40 7.03 -9.04
N ASP A 52 3.41 5.88 -8.35
CA ASP A 52 2.24 5.06 -7.99
C ASP A 52 1.71 5.37 -6.57
N ASP A 53 2.23 6.38 -5.87
CA ASP A 53 1.83 6.75 -4.50
C ASP A 53 0.57 7.61 -4.43
N TYR A 54 0.40 8.54 -5.37
CA TYR A 54 -0.64 9.58 -5.31
C TYR A 54 -1.47 9.63 -6.58
N TYR A 55 -2.72 10.05 -6.41
CA TYR A 55 -3.55 10.65 -7.44
C TYR A 55 -3.44 12.15 -7.40
N VAL A 56 -3.46 12.77 -8.56
CA VAL A 56 -3.42 14.21 -8.77
C VAL A 56 -4.61 14.63 -9.62
N GLN A 57 -5.29 15.69 -9.19
CA GLN A 57 -6.30 16.38 -9.98
C GLN A 57 -5.91 17.85 -10.09
N LEU A 58 -5.86 18.37 -11.32
CA LEU A 58 -5.58 19.78 -11.55
C LEU A 58 -6.87 20.58 -11.49
N PHE A 59 -6.85 21.71 -10.78
CA PHE A 59 -7.99 22.62 -10.67
C PHE A 59 -7.60 24.01 -11.14
N SER A 60 -8.59 24.72 -11.69
CA SER A 60 -8.56 26.16 -11.91
C SER A 60 -9.58 26.82 -10.98
N GLU A 61 -9.19 27.88 -10.29
CA GLU A 61 -10.06 28.66 -9.40
C GLU A 61 -9.68 30.14 -9.46
N PHE A 62 -10.68 31.01 -9.53
CA PHE A 62 -10.44 32.45 -9.50
C PHE A 62 -10.57 32.99 -8.07
N GLU A 63 -9.49 33.55 -7.54
CA GLU A 63 -9.47 34.22 -6.25
C GLU A 63 -9.60 35.73 -6.45
N LEU A 64 -10.73 36.29 -6.00
CA LEU A 64 -10.98 37.72 -6.08
C LEU A 64 -10.07 38.46 -5.07
N LYS A 65 -9.19 39.34 -5.55
CA LYS A 65 -8.34 40.20 -4.72
C LYS A 65 -8.82 41.63 -4.87
N GLY A 66 -9.82 42.01 -4.08
CA GLY A 66 -10.38 43.35 -4.12
C GLY A 66 -11.15 43.68 -2.85
N ASP A 67 -10.68 44.72 -2.15
CA ASP A 67 -11.37 45.30 -1.02
C ASP A 67 -12.69 45.94 -1.52
N SER A 68 -13.83 45.35 -1.12
CA SER A 68 -15.18 45.93 -0.95
C SER A 68 -15.76 46.92 -2.00
N THR A 69 -15.13 47.11 -3.16
CA THR A 69 -15.57 48.03 -4.23
C THR A 69 -16.65 47.44 -5.14
N LEU A 70 -16.90 46.13 -5.02
CA LEU A 70 -18.12 45.47 -5.51
C LEU A 70 -19.30 45.58 -4.52
N LYS A 71 -19.06 46.03 -3.27
CA LYS A 71 -20.08 46.19 -2.22
C LYS A 71 -20.50 47.64 -1.99
N THR A 72 -19.75 48.62 -2.49
CA THR A 72 -20.13 50.04 -2.39
C THR A 72 -21.10 50.36 -3.52
N GLY A 73 -22.38 50.48 -3.15
CA GLY A 73 -23.57 50.52 -4.02
C GLY A 73 -23.42 51.22 -5.38
N CYS A 74 -23.68 50.45 -6.43
CA CYS A 74 -24.10 50.98 -7.72
C CYS A 74 -25.59 51.36 -7.63
N SER A 75 -25.90 52.66 -7.66
CA SER A 75 -27.29 53.15 -7.68
C SER A 75 -27.87 53.30 -9.09
N GLU A 76 -27.11 52.97 -10.12
CA GLU A 76 -27.59 52.99 -11.52
C GLU A 76 -28.00 51.57 -11.94
N ILE A 77 -29.31 51.30 -11.88
CA ILE A 77 -29.94 50.18 -12.59
C ILE A 77 -29.97 50.56 -14.07
N GLY A 78 -29.00 50.09 -14.83
CA GLY A 78 -29.05 50.14 -16.29
C GLY A 78 -30.08 49.14 -16.82
N SER A 79 -30.85 49.55 -17.83
CA SER A 79 -31.60 48.62 -18.69
C SER A 79 -30.65 47.58 -19.29
N GLY A 80 -31.15 46.37 -19.54
CA GLY A 80 -30.35 45.19 -19.90
C GLY A 80 -29.31 45.41 -21.02
N TYR A 81 -28.31 44.52 -21.07
CA TYR A 81 -27.17 44.58 -21.98
C TYR A 81 -27.58 44.88 -23.44
N GLU A 82 -27.23 46.07 -23.96
CA GLU A 82 -27.47 46.48 -25.34
C GLU A 82 -26.24 46.27 -26.24
N LYS A 83 -26.47 46.26 -27.56
CA LYS A 83 -25.46 46.10 -28.62
C LYS A 83 -24.27 47.05 -28.44
N GLY A 84 -23.09 46.49 -28.14
CA GLY A 84 -21.84 47.24 -27.98
C GLY A 84 -20.98 46.82 -26.76
N SER A 85 -21.27 45.68 -26.13
CA SER A 85 -20.55 45.17 -24.97
C SER A 85 -19.17 44.60 -25.31
N SER A 86 -18.18 44.86 -24.44
CA SER A 86 -16.88 44.17 -24.46
C SER A 86 -17.05 42.79 -23.82
N THR A 87 -16.54 41.75 -24.48
CA THR A 87 -16.51 40.40 -23.92
C THR A 87 -15.08 39.88 -23.88
N ALA A 88 -14.71 39.25 -22.78
CA ALA A 88 -13.41 38.63 -22.61
C ALA A 88 -13.55 37.27 -21.93
N GLY A 89 -12.66 36.34 -22.23
CA GLY A 89 -12.69 35.03 -21.60
C GLY A 89 -11.35 34.33 -21.61
N VAL A 90 -11.15 33.44 -20.64
CA VAL A 90 -9.99 32.55 -20.56
C VAL A 90 -10.48 31.11 -20.69
N VAL A 91 -9.93 30.39 -21.66
CA VAL A 91 -10.17 28.97 -21.90
C VAL A 91 -8.85 28.22 -21.77
N PHE A 92 -8.82 27.17 -20.95
CA PHE A 92 -7.68 26.25 -20.86
C PHE A 92 -7.84 25.10 -21.84
N LYS A 93 -6.80 24.79 -22.60
CA LYS A 93 -6.66 23.56 -23.38
C LYS A 93 -5.72 22.63 -22.64
N VAL A 94 -6.27 21.56 -22.10
CA VAL A 94 -5.55 20.55 -21.32
C VAL A 94 -5.29 19.35 -22.21
N LYS A 95 -4.05 18.88 -22.24
CA LYS A 95 -3.62 17.73 -23.04
C LYS A 95 -2.71 16.80 -22.25
N ASN A 96 -2.93 15.49 -22.39
CA ASN A 96 -2.04 14.45 -21.89
C ASN A 96 -1.89 13.35 -22.96
N GLU A 97 -0.69 13.24 -23.55
CA GLU A 97 -0.45 12.32 -24.67
C GLU A 97 -0.49 10.85 -24.25
N ALA A 98 0.06 10.52 -23.08
CA ALA A 98 0.11 9.15 -22.58
C ALA A 98 -1.28 8.53 -22.41
N LEU A 99 -2.29 9.37 -22.16
CA LEU A 99 -3.68 8.97 -21.98
C LEU A 99 -4.56 9.25 -23.20
N ASN A 100 -4.03 9.86 -24.27
CA ASN A 100 -4.81 10.43 -25.37
C ASN A 100 -5.91 11.39 -24.88
N TYR A 101 -5.58 12.24 -23.90
CA TYR A 101 -6.49 13.22 -23.32
C TYR A 101 -6.38 14.57 -24.02
N LYS A 102 -7.53 15.14 -24.36
CA LYS A 102 -7.67 16.54 -24.75
C LYS A 102 -8.99 17.08 -24.21
N GLN A 103 -8.95 18.23 -23.55
CA GLN A 103 -10.14 18.92 -23.05
C GLN A 103 -9.96 20.43 -23.10
N GLU A 104 -11.05 21.14 -23.41
CA GLU A 104 -11.13 22.59 -23.26
C GLU A 104 -11.99 22.93 -22.04
N VAL A 105 -11.51 23.83 -21.17
CA VAL A 105 -12.15 24.22 -19.91
C VAL A 105 -12.24 25.72 -19.80
N THR A 106 -13.46 26.22 -19.62
CA THR A 106 -13.70 27.65 -19.36
C THR A 106 -13.32 28.02 -17.93
N ALA A 107 -12.44 29.00 -17.79
CA ALA A 107 -11.97 29.46 -16.48
C ALA A 107 -12.63 30.76 -16.01
N LEU A 108 -12.79 31.72 -16.92
CA LEU A 108 -13.30 33.05 -16.64
C LEU A 108 -14.06 33.57 -17.85
N VAL A 109 -15.22 34.18 -17.61
CA VAL A 109 -15.98 34.92 -18.62
C VAL A 109 -16.32 36.29 -18.07
N TYR A 110 -16.01 37.31 -18.84
CA TYR A 110 -16.33 38.70 -18.53
C TYR A 110 -17.18 39.29 -19.65
N GLN A 111 -18.25 39.96 -19.24
CA GLN A 111 -19.12 40.74 -20.10
C GLN A 111 -19.25 42.14 -19.50
N GLY A 112 -18.84 43.17 -20.23
CA GLY A 112 -18.96 44.57 -19.82
C GLY A 112 -19.75 45.36 -20.86
N SER A 113 -20.54 46.34 -20.43
CA SER A 113 -21.21 47.29 -21.33
C SER A 113 -20.91 48.74 -20.93
N SER A 114 -21.39 49.72 -21.70
CA SER A 114 -21.15 51.13 -21.42
C SER A 114 -21.75 51.54 -20.07
N GLY A 115 -20.89 51.86 -19.09
CA GLY A 115 -21.29 52.29 -17.75
C GLY A 115 -20.41 51.69 -16.66
N LYS A 116 -20.24 52.40 -15.54
CA LYS A 116 -19.35 51.96 -14.45
C LYS A 116 -19.85 50.71 -13.70
N CYS A 117 -21.09 50.29 -13.91
CA CYS A 117 -21.76 49.28 -13.08
C CYS A 117 -22.41 48.13 -13.85
N ASN A 118 -22.28 48.09 -15.18
CA ASN A 118 -22.97 47.10 -16.01
C ASN A 118 -22.00 46.05 -16.55
N PHE A 119 -21.51 45.18 -15.66
CA PHE A 119 -20.66 44.05 -16.00
C PHE A 119 -21.07 42.77 -15.27
N ASN A 120 -20.84 41.62 -15.91
CA ASN A 120 -20.97 40.29 -15.34
C ASN A 120 -19.60 39.61 -15.40
N LEU A 121 -19.13 39.09 -14.27
CA LEU A 121 -17.91 38.30 -14.17
C LEU A 121 -18.29 36.91 -13.66
N GLU A 122 -18.26 35.93 -14.54
CA GLU A 122 -18.52 34.53 -14.21
C GLU A 122 -17.20 33.81 -13.99
N THR A 123 -16.99 33.35 -12.75
CA THR A 123 -15.82 32.56 -12.37
C THR A 123 -16.27 31.27 -11.69
N ARG A 124 -15.56 30.18 -11.95
CA ARG A 124 -15.87 28.87 -11.37
C ARG A 124 -14.60 28.15 -10.97
N LYS A 125 -14.68 27.38 -9.87
CA LYS A 125 -13.72 26.31 -9.62
C LYS A 125 -14.03 25.18 -10.60
N ALA A 126 -13.09 24.88 -11.48
CA ALA A 126 -13.24 23.86 -12.52
C ALA A 126 -12.10 22.84 -12.42
N ALA A 127 -12.43 21.56 -12.50
CA ALA A 127 -11.42 20.51 -12.64
C ALA A 127 -10.89 20.51 -14.08
N LEU A 128 -9.58 20.63 -14.22
CA LEU A 128 -8.85 20.61 -15.49
C LEU A 128 -8.50 19.19 -15.92
N THR A 129 -8.39 18.25 -14.97
CA THR A 129 -8.15 16.84 -15.23
C THR A 129 -9.09 15.97 -14.38
N PRO A 130 -9.29 14.69 -14.73
CA PRO A 130 -9.70 13.68 -13.74
C PRO A 130 -8.63 13.46 -12.67
N TRP A 131 -8.95 12.61 -11.70
CA TRP A 131 -7.93 12.01 -10.83
C TRP A 131 -7.01 11.11 -11.65
N LEU A 132 -5.76 11.52 -11.82
CA LEU A 132 -4.74 10.79 -12.55
C LEU A 132 -3.67 10.30 -11.58
N ARG A 133 -3.12 9.11 -11.80
CA ARG A 133 -1.94 8.67 -11.06
C ARG A 133 -0.76 9.61 -11.31
N LEU A 134 0.09 9.83 -10.29
CA LEU A 134 1.16 10.83 -10.32
C LEU A 134 2.14 10.66 -11.49
N ASP A 135 2.52 9.42 -11.83
CA ASP A 135 3.37 9.14 -13.00
C ASP A 135 2.72 9.48 -14.35
N LEU A 136 1.39 9.41 -14.44
CA LEU A 136 0.62 9.75 -15.64
C LEU A 136 0.33 11.25 -15.72
N SER A 137 0.16 11.92 -14.57
CA SER A 137 -0.19 13.34 -14.52
C SER A 137 0.98 14.27 -14.85
N LYS A 138 2.22 13.83 -14.65
CA LYS A 138 3.44 14.61 -14.94
C LYS A 138 3.55 15.08 -16.41
N ASP A 139 2.95 14.34 -17.33
CA ASP A 139 2.98 14.63 -18.78
C ASP A 139 1.79 15.50 -19.22
N THR A 140 1.05 16.09 -18.27
CA THR A 140 -0.08 16.97 -18.56
C THR A 140 0.39 18.38 -18.90
N THR A 141 -0.01 18.84 -20.08
CA THR A 141 0.25 20.18 -20.61
C THR A 141 -1.02 21.01 -20.57
N ILE A 142 -0.89 22.30 -20.23
CA ILE A 142 -2.01 23.24 -20.18
C ILE A 142 -1.63 24.47 -20.98
N ASP A 143 -2.37 24.74 -22.04
CA ASP A 143 -2.33 26.02 -22.75
C ASP A 143 -3.51 26.87 -22.27
N TYR A 144 -3.31 28.18 -22.10
CA TYR A 144 -4.42 29.10 -21.89
C TYR A 144 -4.59 29.97 -23.13
N GLN A 145 -5.85 30.15 -23.53
CA GLN A 145 -6.27 31.02 -24.61
C GLN A 145 -7.08 32.17 -24.02
N PHE A 146 -6.56 33.38 -24.15
CA PHE A 146 -7.26 34.61 -23.80
C PHE A 146 -7.95 35.16 -25.05
N MET A 147 -9.27 35.34 -24.98
CA MET A 147 -10.10 35.79 -26.10
C MET A 147 -10.78 37.10 -25.74
N THR A 148 -10.68 38.12 -26.59
CA THR A 148 -11.38 39.40 -26.41
C THR A 148 -12.13 39.80 -27.68
N SER A 149 -13.31 40.38 -27.49
CA SER A 149 -14.16 40.93 -28.57
C SER A 149 -14.74 42.27 -28.12
N ASN A 150 -14.56 43.27 -28.97
CA ASN A 150 -15.08 44.63 -28.79
C ASN A 150 -16.24 44.94 -29.74
N GLN A 151 -16.85 43.93 -30.39
CA GLN A 151 -17.93 44.10 -31.37
C GLN A 151 -19.25 43.48 -30.88
N SER A 152 -20.37 44.13 -31.23
CA SER A 152 -21.73 43.80 -30.79
C SER A 152 -22.27 42.46 -31.32
N ASP A 153 -21.67 41.92 -32.38
CA ASP A 153 -22.19 40.76 -33.11
C ASP A 153 -21.49 39.44 -32.73
N THR A 154 -20.36 39.52 -32.00
CA THR A 154 -19.62 38.36 -31.50
C THR A 154 -19.73 38.21 -29.99
N ASP A 155 -20.71 37.41 -29.60
CA ASP A 155 -20.95 37.02 -28.21
C ASP A 155 -20.04 35.83 -27.83
N ILE A 156 -18.86 36.14 -27.30
CA ILE A 156 -17.90 35.15 -26.79
C ILE A 156 -18.56 34.25 -25.73
N SER A 157 -19.59 34.73 -25.02
CA SER A 157 -20.28 33.93 -24.00
C SER A 157 -21.07 32.75 -24.57
N LYS A 158 -21.54 32.83 -25.82
CA LYS A 158 -22.17 31.70 -26.51
C LYS A 158 -21.17 30.63 -26.90
N ILE A 159 -20.03 31.04 -27.45
CA ILE A 159 -18.91 30.15 -27.81
C ILE A 159 -18.40 29.42 -26.55
N ILE A 160 -18.24 30.17 -25.46
CA ILE A 160 -17.81 29.63 -24.17
C ILE A 160 -18.90 28.80 -23.47
N GLY A 161 -20.17 29.13 -23.67
CA GLY A 161 -21.31 28.38 -23.14
C GLY A 161 -21.42 26.96 -23.71
N ASP A 162 -20.98 26.74 -24.95
CA ASP A 162 -20.91 25.41 -25.56
C ASP A 162 -19.72 24.60 -25.01
N VAL A 163 -18.55 25.24 -24.81
CA VAL A 163 -17.40 24.64 -24.10
C VAL A 163 -17.75 24.28 -22.64
N HIS A 164 -18.64 25.06 -22.03
CA HIS A 164 -19.09 24.85 -20.66
C HIS A 164 -19.95 23.57 -20.51
N LYS A 165 -20.76 23.20 -21.51
CA LYS A 165 -21.57 21.96 -21.48
C LYS A 165 -20.69 20.70 -21.58
N SER A 166 -19.59 20.74 -22.35
CA SER A 166 -18.62 19.63 -22.43
C SER A 166 -17.71 19.53 -21.19
N THR A 167 -17.44 20.65 -20.51
CA THR A 167 -16.57 20.71 -19.32
C THR A 167 -17.17 20.01 -18.09
N ASN A 168 -18.48 20.18 -17.82
CA ASN A 168 -19.15 19.61 -16.65
C ASN A 168 -19.27 18.07 -16.69
N LEU A 169 -19.24 17.49 -17.90
CA LEU A 169 -19.25 16.04 -18.12
C LEU A 169 -17.91 15.37 -17.77
N LEU A 170 -16.83 16.09 -17.44
CA LEU A 170 -15.52 15.46 -17.18
C LEU A 170 -14.94 15.78 -15.81
N ALA A 171 -15.35 16.89 -15.18
CA ALA A 171 -14.99 17.25 -13.80
C ALA A 171 -15.44 16.21 -12.74
N LEU A 172 -16.27 15.25 -13.14
CA LEU A 172 -16.82 14.18 -12.31
C LEU A 172 -16.18 12.81 -12.60
N THR A 173 -15.14 12.71 -13.42
CA THR A 173 -14.51 11.41 -13.73
C THR A 173 -13.47 11.00 -12.69
N GLY A 174 -13.77 9.92 -11.97
CA GLY A 174 -12.94 9.23 -11.01
C GLY A 174 -11.96 8.30 -11.72
N VAL A 175 -10.71 8.32 -11.25
CA VAL A 175 -9.57 7.48 -11.67
C VAL A 175 -9.44 7.36 -13.19
N GLY A 176 -8.60 8.15 -13.88
CA GLY A 176 -8.00 7.88 -15.20
C GLY A 176 -8.82 7.35 -16.41
N ILE A 177 -10.10 7.01 -16.28
CA ILE A 177 -10.77 6.00 -17.12
C ILE A 177 -11.68 6.62 -18.17
N GLY A 178 -12.19 7.84 -17.92
CA GLY A 178 -12.93 8.57 -18.96
C GLY A 178 -12.11 8.80 -20.23
N ILE A 179 -10.78 8.72 -20.16
CA ILE A 179 -9.89 9.18 -21.24
C ILE A 179 -9.28 8.01 -22.01
N ALA A 180 -8.78 6.95 -21.37
CA ALA A 180 -8.24 5.80 -22.10
C ALA A 180 -9.34 5.01 -22.83
N MET A 181 -10.54 4.92 -22.24
CA MET A 181 -11.72 4.34 -22.90
C MET A 181 -12.23 5.24 -24.03
N MET A 182 -12.33 6.56 -23.82
CA MET A 182 -12.68 7.48 -24.91
C MET A 182 -11.59 7.59 -25.96
N GLY A 183 -10.31 7.43 -25.65
CA GLY A 183 -9.21 7.53 -26.61
C GLY A 183 -9.15 6.34 -27.58
N LYS A 184 -9.46 5.13 -27.10
CA LYS A 184 -9.62 3.94 -27.95
C LYS A 184 -10.96 3.89 -28.68
N LEU A 185 -12.06 4.29 -28.01
CA LEU A 185 -13.36 4.41 -28.67
C LEU A 185 -13.38 5.60 -29.65
N ALA A 186 -12.61 6.67 -29.41
CA ALA A 186 -12.38 7.77 -30.33
C ALA A 186 -11.57 7.33 -31.54
N ASP A 187 -10.69 6.33 -31.46
CA ASP A 187 -10.00 5.85 -32.67
C ASP A 187 -10.99 5.14 -33.64
N GLU A 188 -12.06 4.54 -33.13
CA GLU A 188 -13.19 4.01 -33.94
C GLU A 188 -14.27 5.08 -34.24
N TRP A 189 -14.53 6.02 -33.32
CA TRP A 189 -15.47 7.13 -33.50
C TRP A 189 -14.93 8.25 -34.40
N VAL A 190 -13.62 8.45 -34.49
CA VAL A 190 -12.96 9.41 -35.40
C VAL A 190 -13.06 8.94 -36.85
N GLN A 191 -13.43 7.67 -37.11
CA GLN A 191 -13.78 7.19 -38.45
C GLN A 191 -15.26 7.38 -38.82
N SER A 192 -16.12 7.86 -37.90
CA SER A 192 -17.51 8.20 -38.19
C SER A 192 -17.77 9.68 -37.89
N PRO A 193 -18.17 10.50 -38.88
CA PRO A 193 -18.34 11.94 -38.68
C PRO A 193 -19.63 12.20 -37.91
N ILE A 194 -19.56 12.19 -36.58
CA ILE A 194 -20.58 12.78 -35.72
C ILE A 194 -19.91 13.87 -34.90
N GLY A 195 -19.99 15.09 -35.44
CA GLY A 195 -20.02 16.30 -34.62
C GLY A 195 -18.72 16.77 -33.97
N GLN A 196 -17.55 16.52 -34.57
CA GLN A 196 -16.51 17.56 -34.50
C GLN A 196 -17.00 18.72 -35.37
N THR A 197 -17.80 19.62 -34.81
CA THR A 197 -17.77 20.99 -35.30
C THR A 197 -16.40 21.51 -34.94
N ALA A 198 -15.44 21.28 -35.84
CA ALA A 198 -14.47 22.33 -36.13
C ALA A 198 -15.31 23.60 -36.23
N VAL A 199 -15.16 24.50 -35.27
CA VAL A 199 -15.69 25.85 -35.40
C VAL A 199 -14.98 26.38 -36.63
N SER A 200 -15.64 26.30 -37.78
CA SER A 200 -15.32 27.15 -38.91
C SER A 200 -15.43 28.55 -38.33
N ALA A 201 -14.27 29.17 -38.08
CA ALA A 201 -14.20 30.56 -37.70
C ALA A 201 -15.12 31.32 -38.65
N PRO A 202 -16.12 32.07 -38.17
CA PRO A 202 -16.86 32.96 -39.02
C PRO A 202 -15.82 33.88 -39.68
N SER A 203 -15.76 33.83 -41.00
CA SER A 203 -15.00 34.82 -41.75
C SER A 203 -15.54 36.19 -41.36
N GLU A 204 -14.65 37.02 -40.83
CA GLU A 204 -14.86 38.44 -40.47
C GLU A 204 -15.48 38.76 -39.10
N ALA A 205 -15.05 38.06 -38.04
CA ALA A 205 -15.11 38.59 -36.67
C ALA A 205 -13.71 38.99 -36.16
N LYS A 206 -13.52 40.25 -35.73
CA LYS A 206 -12.25 40.69 -35.11
C LYS A 206 -12.17 40.23 -33.65
N VAL A 207 -12.01 38.93 -33.43
CA VAL A 207 -11.68 38.36 -32.12
C VAL A 207 -10.16 38.36 -31.98
N SER A 208 -9.63 39.02 -30.95
CA SER A 208 -8.22 38.89 -30.61
C SER A 208 -8.04 37.65 -29.74
N THR A 209 -7.10 36.79 -30.10
CA THR A 209 -6.80 35.57 -29.34
C THR A 209 -5.31 35.45 -29.08
N GLU A 210 -4.93 35.37 -27.81
CA GLU A 210 -3.55 35.11 -27.36
C GLU A 210 -3.50 33.71 -26.74
N THR A 211 -2.53 32.90 -27.15
CA THR A 211 -2.36 31.54 -26.64
C THR A 211 -0.97 31.37 -26.04
N HIS A 212 -0.91 30.84 -24.83
CA HIS A 212 0.34 30.65 -24.10
C HIS A 212 0.34 29.31 -23.37
N THR A 213 1.49 28.65 -23.35
CA THR A 213 1.69 27.39 -22.63
C THR A 213 2.13 27.67 -21.19
N LEU A 214 1.46 27.03 -20.24
CA LEU A 214 1.83 27.12 -18.84
C LEU A 214 3.01 26.20 -18.51
N PRO A 215 3.82 26.54 -17.50
CA PRO A 215 4.79 25.61 -16.94
C PRO A 215 4.12 24.33 -16.48
N LEU A 216 4.82 23.20 -16.59
CA LEU A 216 4.33 21.90 -16.09
C LEU A 216 3.95 22.01 -14.62
N ALA A 217 2.72 21.60 -14.29
CA ALA A 217 2.20 21.63 -12.93
C ALA A 217 2.93 20.67 -11.99
N ILE A 218 3.60 19.65 -12.54
CA ILE A 218 4.27 18.58 -11.80
C ILE A 218 5.64 18.35 -12.44
N GLN A 219 6.67 18.33 -11.62
CA GLN A 219 8.03 18.03 -12.05
C GLN A 219 8.65 17.03 -11.07
N SER A 220 9.10 15.88 -11.58
CA SER A 220 9.77 14.86 -10.78
C SER A 220 11.22 14.72 -11.24
N ASP A 221 12.16 14.92 -10.31
CA ASP A 221 13.60 14.75 -10.49
C ASP A 221 14.11 13.72 -9.47
N GLY A 222 14.15 12.46 -9.89
CA GLY A 222 14.63 11.31 -9.10
C GLY A 222 13.93 11.17 -7.74
N ASN A 223 14.51 11.78 -6.70
CA ASN A 223 14.04 11.72 -5.32
C ASN A 223 13.10 12.88 -4.93
N LYS A 224 12.92 13.88 -5.79
CA LYS A 224 12.15 15.09 -5.47
C LYS A 224 11.02 15.28 -6.48
N THR A 225 9.78 15.29 -5.99
CA THR A 225 8.61 15.69 -6.77
C THR A 225 8.14 17.06 -6.30
N VAL A 226 7.98 17.98 -7.25
CA VAL A 226 7.60 19.37 -7.02
C VAL A 226 6.28 19.65 -7.73
N PHE A 227 5.36 20.25 -7.00
CA PHE A 227 4.12 20.80 -7.55
C PHE A 227 4.23 22.29 -7.76
N ARG A 228 3.86 22.75 -8.95
CA ARG A 228 3.81 24.16 -9.30
C ARG A 228 2.37 24.63 -9.29
N GLU A 229 2.08 25.57 -8.42
CA GLU A 229 0.88 26.38 -8.49
C GLU A 229 1.16 27.55 -9.44
N THR A 230 0.35 27.70 -10.48
CA THR A 230 0.46 28.82 -11.42
C THR A 230 -0.63 29.85 -11.12
N ARG A 231 -0.25 31.13 -11.02
CA ARG A 231 -1.16 32.25 -10.79
C ARG A 231 -1.11 33.19 -11.98
N LEU A 232 -2.27 33.52 -12.54
CA LEU A 232 -2.41 34.52 -13.58
C LEU A 232 -3.15 35.73 -12.99
N PRO A 233 -2.46 36.85 -12.75
CA PRO A 233 -3.09 38.08 -12.30
C PRO A 233 -4.05 38.62 -13.35
N VAL A 234 -5.25 39.01 -12.92
CA VAL A 234 -6.28 39.57 -13.79
C VAL A 234 -6.52 41.02 -13.39
N TYR A 235 -6.35 41.92 -14.35
CA TYR A 235 -6.44 43.37 -14.16
C TYR A 235 -7.64 43.95 -14.92
N GLU A 236 -8.26 44.95 -14.31
CA GLU A 236 -9.18 45.85 -14.98
C GLU A 236 -8.40 47.01 -15.61
N VAL A 237 -8.64 47.24 -16.90
CA VAL A 237 -8.05 48.33 -17.67
C VAL A 237 -9.19 49.22 -18.18
N VAL A 238 -9.06 50.53 -17.98
CA VAL A 238 -10.04 51.53 -18.45
C VAL A 238 -9.44 52.25 -19.66
N GLU A 239 -10.00 52.03 -20.84
CA GLU A 239 -9.62 52.82 -22.02
C GLU A 239 -10.25 54.22 -21.96
N GLY A 240 -9.45 55.25 -22.23
CA GLY A 240 -9.90 56.65 -22.33
C GLY A 240 -9.88 57.49 -21.04
N GLY A 241 -9.28 57.01 -19.96
CA GLY A 241 -9.11 57.76 -18.72
C GLY A 241 -7.89 58.70 -18.72
N ASN A 242 -8.02 59.86 -18.07
CA ASN A 242 -6.95 60.85 -17.85
C ASN A 242 -5.67 60.14 -17.30
N PRO A 243 -4.44 60.46 -17.74
CA PRO A 243 -3.19 59.84 -17.23
C PRO A 243 -2.95 59.95 -15.71
N PHE A 244 -3.81 60.65 -14.98
CA PHE A 244 -3.82 60.78 -13.52
C PHE A 244 -4.92 59.97 -12.82
N SER A 245 -5.82 59.29 -13.54
CA SER A 245 -6.73 58.29 -12.95
C SER A 245 -6.00 56.97 -12.81
N GLY A 246 -5.93 56.44 -11.58
CA GLY A 246 -5.06 55.34 -11.15
C GLY A 246 -4.89 54.18 -12.13
N GLY A 247 -3.68 53.62 -12.13
CA GLY A 247 -3.24 52.53 -13.00
C GLY A 247 -4.08 51.24 -12.91
N PRO A 248 -3.69 50.18 -13.64
CA PRO A 248 -4.46 48.94 -13.75
C PRO A 248 -4.83 48.40 -12.37
N LYS A 249 -6.12 48.18 -12.14
CA LYS A 249 -6.62 47.70 -10.85
C LYS A 249 -6.68 46.18 -10.90
N GLN A 250 -5.95 45.50 -10.01
CA GLN A 250 -6.05 44.05 -9.91
C GLN A 250 -7.45 43.66 -9.43
N LEU A 251 -8.12 42.79 -10.19
CA LEU A 251 -9.42 42.22 -9.83
C LEU A 251 -9.24 40.95 -9.00
N GLY A 252 -8.23 40.14 -9.34
CA GLY A 252 -7.99 38.85 -8.72
C GLY A 252 -6.85 38.10 -9.37
N GLU A 253 -6.76 36.82 -9.04
CA GLU A 253 -5.80 35.88 -9.58
C GLU A 253 -6.50 34.57 -9.98
N LEU A 254 -6.28 34.14 -11.21
CA LEU A 254 -6.66 32.82 -11.65
C LEU A 254 -5.58 31.83 -11.22
N ARG A 255 -5.92 30.94 -10.29
CA ARG A 255 -5.01 29.97 -9.68
C ARG A 255 -5.21 28.60 -10.31
N ILE A 256 -4.11 27.98 -10.70
CA ILE A 256 -4.07 26.63 -11.23
C ILE A 256 -3.19 25.81 -10.30
N TYR A 257 -3.76 24.81 -9.65
CA TYR A 257 -3.05 24.03 -8.63
C TYR A 257 -3.41 22.55 -8.68
N PRO A 258 -2.47 21.66 -8.30
CA PRO A 258 -2.76 20.25 -8.08
C PRO A 258 -3.36 19.99 -6.70
N GLU A 259 -4.43 19.21 -6.63
CA GLU A 259 -4.90 18.51 -5.43
C GLU A 259 -4.40 17.07 -5.45
N ILE A 260 -4.03 16.53 -4.28
CA ILE A 260 -3.50 15.16 -4.15
C ILE A 260 -4.31 14.28 -3.20
N ARG A 261 -4.38 12.99 -3.52
CA ARG A 261 -4.95 11.95 -2.66
C ARG A 261 -4.12 10.67 -2.76
N SER A 262 -3.96 9.95 -1.67
CA SER A 262 -3.26 8.65 -1.67
C SER A 262 -4.16 7.46 -2.00
N SER A 263 -5.48 7.67 -2.02
CA SER A 263 -6.45 6.63 -2.38
C SER A 263 -7.77 7.26 -2.81
N LEU A 264 -8.48 6.56 -3.71
CA LEU A 264 -9.83 6.92 -4.14
C LEU A 264 -10.89 5.92 -3.61
N LEU A 265 -10.48 4.72 -3.21
CA LEU A 265 -11.37 3.69 -2.66
C LEU A 265 -11.33 3.61 -1.13
N LEU A 266 -10.23 4.00 -0.52
CA LEU A 266 -9.95 3.75 0.89
C LEU A 266 -9.94 5.05 1.69
N LYS A 267 -10.20 4.90 2.99
CA LYS A 267 -10.10 6.01 3.93
C LYS A 267 -8.63 6.25 4.28
N GLN A 268 -8.22 7.52 4.28
CA GLN A 268 -6.90 7.91 4.75
C GLN A 268 -6.81 7.77 6.27
N VAL A 269 -5.74 7.17 6.78
CA VAL A 269 -5.50 7.02 8.21
C VAL A 269 -4.02 7.25 8.47
N SER A 270 -3.67 8.31 9.22
CA SER A 270 -2.32 8.60 9.74
C SER A 270 -1.17 8.66 8.70
N ALA A 271 -0.40 9.76 8.70
CA ALA A 271 0.79 9.92 7.84
C ALA A 271 0.56 9.75 6.32
N GLY A 272 -0.69 9.94 5.86
CA GLY A 272 -1.07 9.92 4.45
C GLY A 272 -1.29 8.53 3.85
N ILE A 273 -1.06 7.44 4.59
CA ILE A 273 -1.28 6.07 4.08
C ILE A 273 -2.77 5.72 4.19
N PRO A 274 -3.40 5.16 3.15
CA PRO A 274 -4.75 4.66 3.25
C PRO A 274 -4.83 3.37 4.08
N SER A 275 -5.89 3.23 4.87
CA SER A 275 -6.18 1.98 5.59
C SER A 275 -7.12 1.13 4.76
N ALA A 276 -6.73 -0.12 4.54
CA ALA A 276 -7.59 -1.13 3.95
C ALA A 276 -8.22 -2.06 5.00
N ARG A 277 -8.08 -1.76 6.31
CA ARG A 277 -8.74 -2.52 7.38
C ARG A 277 -10.25 -2.37 7.31
N ASP A 278 -10.96 -3.43 7.70
CA ASP A 278 -12.42 -3.45 7.85
C ASP A 278 -13.20 -3.18 6.55
N VAL A 279 -12.61 -3.53 5.40
CA VAL A 279 -13.26 -3.50 4.10
C VAL A 279 -13.51 -4.94 3.60
N SER A 280 -14.42 -5.12 2.65
CA SER A 280 -14.64 -6.36 1.93
C SER A 280 -14.50 -6.20 0.41
N LEU A 281 -14.31 -7.32 -0.30
CA LEU A 281 -14.26 -7.31 -1.76
C LEU A 281 -15.56 -6.76 -2.36
N GLN A 282 -16.70 -7.11 -1.78
CA GLN A 282 -18.01 -6.67 -2.28
C GLN A 282 -18.16 -5.16 -2.12
N GLU A 283 -17.79 -4.60 -0.97
CA GLU A 283 -17.80 -3.15 -0.75
C GLU A 283 -16.90 -2.41 -1.73
N LEU A 284 -15.68 -2.90 -1.97
CA LEU A 284 -14.76 -2.31 -2.97
C LEU A 284 -15.35 -2.36 -4.38
N LEU A 285 -15.92 -3.50 -4.76
CA LEU A 285 -16.51 -3.70 -6.08
C LEU A 285 -17.79 -2.87 -6.29
N SER A 286 -18.55 -2.58 -5.23
CA SER A 286 -19.75 -1.74 -5.27
C SER A 286 -19.45 -0.25 -5.04
N MET A 287 -18.19 0.14 -4.85
CA MET A 287 -17.88 1.55 -4.63
C MET A 287 -18.24 2.38 -5.85
N PRO A 288 -19.02 3.46 -5.68
CA PRO A 288 -19.36 4.35 -6.77
C PRO A 288 -18.13 5.16 -7.17
N ILE A 289 -17.67 4.95 -8.38
CA ILE A 289 -16.68 5.78 -9.05
C ILE A 289 -17.45 6.81 -9.84
N ARG A 290 -17.24 8.08 -9.49
CA ARG A 290 -17.89 9.17 -10.24
C ARG A 290 -17.41 9.10 -11.69
N MET A 291 -18.31 9.19 -12.65
CA MET A 291 -18.03 9.36 -14.07
C MET A 291 -18.78 10.59 -14.58
N GLY A 292 -18.50 10.96 -15.83
CA GLY A 292 -19.12 12.10 -16.48
C GLY A 292 -20.64 12.08 -16.52
N GLU A 293 -21.21 10.91 -16.78
CA GLU A 293 -22.66 10.71 -16.96
C GLU A 293 -23.37 10.15 -15.71
N GLY A 294 -22.67 10.01 -14.57
CA GLY A 294 -23.22 9.42 -13.35
C GLY A 294 -22.18 8.64 -12.54
N ASN A 295 -22.61 7.82 -11.58
CA ASN A 295 -21.70 6.92 -10.87
C ASN A 295 -21.68 5.55 -11.55
N ILE A 296 -20.51 4.97 -11.73
CA ILE A 296 -20.33 3.56 -12.12
C ILE A 296 -19.74 2.78 -10.96
N GLU A 297 -20.18 1.55 -10.75
CA GLU A 297 -19.56 0.67 -9.78
C GLU A 297 -18.24 0.13 -10.32
N LEU A 298 -17.25 -0.11 -9.45
CA LEU A 298 -15.98 -0.71 -9.84
C LEU A 298 -16.16 -2.05 -10.56
N ARG A 299 -17.13 -2.88 -10.16
CA ARG A 299 -17.46 -4.12 -10.86
C ARG A 299 -17.79 -3.89 -12.34
N GLN A 300 -18.74 -2.99 -12.60
CA GLN A 300 -19.18 -2.66 -13.96
C GLN A 300 -18.01 -2.09 -14.78
N LEU A 301 -17.14 -1.33 -14.14
CA LEU A 301 -15.94 -0.77 -14.76
C LEU A 301 -14.92 -1.84 -15.18
N LEU A 302 -14.73 -2.86 -14.34
CA LEU A 302 -13.86 -4.01 -14.65
C LEU A 302 -14.45 -4.86 -15.79
N GLU A 303 -15.77 -5.06 -15.79
CA GLU A 303 -16.49 -5.82 -16.83
C GLU A 303 -16.49 -5.11 -18.19
N ASN A 304 -16.56 -3.77 -18.18
CA ASN A 304 -16.55 -2.92 -19.38
C ASN A 304 -15.15 -2.53 -19.85
N SER A 305 -14.08 -3.01 -19.19
CA SER A 305 -12.71 -2.65 -19.55
C SER A 305 -12.36 -3.07 -20.99
N PRO A 306 -11.73 -2.19 -21.79
CA PRO A 306 -11.31 -2.47 -23.17
C PRO A 306 -10.02 -3.30 -23.25
N ILE A 307 -9.61 -3.90 -22.13
CA ILE A 307 -8.44 -4.77 -22.05
C ILE A 307 -8.89 -6.18 -22.46
N ASP A 308 -8.21 -6.74 -23.47
CA ASP A 308 -8.60 -8.00 -24.12
C ASP A 308 -8.68 -9.19 -23.14
N GLU A 309 -7.96 -9.13 -22.02
CA GLU A 309 -7.95 -10.16 -20.98
C GLU A 309 -8.82 -9.78 -19.77
N LYS A 310 -10.15 -9.83 -19.92
CA LYS A 310 -11.07 -9.60 -18.81
C LYS A 310 -10.86 -10.63 -17.68
N PRO A 311 -10.67 -10.19 -16.41
CA PRO A 311 -10.51 -11.10 -15.30
C PRO A 311 -11.86 -11.74 -14.94
N ASN A 312 -11.85 -13.04 -14.67
CA ASN A 312 -12.96 -13.68 -13.98
C ASN A 312 -12.90 -13.31 -12.49
N LEU A 313 -13.90 -12.55 -12.02
CA LEU A 313 -14.01 -12.12 -10.62
C LEU A 313 -14.50 -13.25 -9.69
N GLN A 314 -14.95 -14.38 -10.25
CA GLN A 314 -15.39 -15.57 -9.53
C GLN A 314 -14.77 -16.82 -10.17
N PRO A 315 -13.43 -17.00 -10.08
CA PRO A 315 -12.79 -18.24 -10.51
C PRO A 315 -13.18 -19.41 -9.61
N ASP A 316 -12.82 -20.63 -10.02
CA ASP A 316 -12.81 -21.75 -9.09
C ASP A 316 -11.74 -21.52 -8.01
N TRP A 317 -12.15 -21.05 -6.84
CA TRP A 317 -11.28 -20.68 -5.72
C TRP A 317 -10.39 -21.82 -5.22
N ARG A 318 -10.73 -23.08 -5.54
CA ARG A 318 -9.94 -24.27 -5.18
C ARG A 318 -8.80 -24.56 -6.14
N LYS A 319 -8.80 -23.94 -7.33
CA LYS A 319 -7.76 -24.12 -8.34
C LYS A 319 -6.74 -22.99 -8.27
N TYR A 320 -5.66 -23.23 -7.54
CA TYR A 320 -4.56 -22.28 -7.36
C TYR A 320 -4.12 -21.58 -8.65
N GLY A 321 -3.81 -22.35 -9.71
CA GLY A 321 -3.31 -21.79 -10.97
C GLY A 321 -4.33 -20.91 -11.71
N GLU A 322 -5.63 -21.21 -11.56
CA GLU A 322 -6.70 -20.37 -12.12
C GLU A 322 -6.79 -19.06 -11.33
N VAL A 323 -6.84 -19.12 -10.00
CA VAL A 323 -6.89 -17.94 -9.12
C VAL A 323 -5.68 -17.04 -9.35
N GLU A 324 -4.48 -17.59 -9.45
CA GLU A 324 -3.25 -16.83 -9.72
C GLU A 324 -3.31 -16.14 -11.08
N SER A 325 -3.73 -16.85 -12.13
CA SER A 325 -3.87 -16.28 -13.47
C SER A 325 -4.90 -15.14 -13.51
N GLN A 326 -6.03 -15.30 -12.83
CA GLN A 326 -7.09 -14.28 -12.81
C GLN A 326 -6.70 -13.08 -11.93
N CYS A 327 -5.98 -13.31 -10.82
CA CYS A 327 -5.35 -12.24 -10.03
C CYS A 327 -4.41 -11.40 -10.88
N ARG A 328 -3.56 -12.04 -11.71
CA ARG A 328 -2.63 -11.32 -12.61
C ARG A 328 -3.39 -10.46 -13.63
N LYS A 329 -4.46 -10.99 -14.22
CA LYS A 329 -5.35 -10.22 -15.13
C LYS A 329 -5.99 -9.05 -14.41
N LEU A 330 -6.54 -9.27 -13.21
CA LEU A 330 -7.15 -8.22 -12.40
C LEU A 330 -6.15 -7.11 -12.06
N LYS A 331 -4.92 -7.45 -11.65
CA LYS A 331 -3.84 -6.50 -11.39
C LYS A 331 -3.52 -5.64 -12.61
N ARG A 332 -3.43 -6.26 -13.80
CA ARG A 332 -3.19 -5.55 -15.07
C ARG A 332 -4.35 -4.61 -15.41
N VAL A 333 -5.59 -5.09 -15.27
CA VAL A 333 -6.77 -4.27 -15.55
C VAL A 333 -6.83 -3.08 -14.60
N LEU A 334 -6.69 -3.27 -13.29
CA LEU A 334 -6.67 -2.18 -12.32
C LEU A 334 -5.56 -1.15 -12.62
N ARG A 335 -4.35 -1.62 -12.97
CA ARG A 335 -3.26 -0.72 -13.38
C ARG A 335 -3.57 0.03 -14.68
N GLY A 336 -4.16 -0.63 -15.66
CA GLY A 336 -4.55 -0.03 -16.94
C GLY A 336 -5.71 0.98 -16.79
N LEU A 337 -6.57 0.76 -15.81
CA LEU A 337 -7.59 1.71 -15.36
C LEU A 337 -7.00 2.86 -14.52
N GLY A 338 -5.68 2.89 -14.28
CA GLY A 338 -5.02 3.98 -13.59
C GLY A 338 -5.13 3.94 -12.06
N PHE A 339 -5.57 2.82 -11.47
CA PHE A 339 -5.55 2.66 -10.02
C PHE A 339 -4.12 2.57 -9.49
N ASN A 340 -3.85 3.36 -8.46
CA ASN A 340 -2.57 3.41 -7.78
C ASN A 340 -2.30 2.12 -6.98
N LYS A 341 -1.09 1.97 -6.44
CA LYS A 341 -0.71 0.72 -5.75
C LYS A 341 -1.56 0.42 -4.52
N PHE A 342 -2.07 1.42 -3.81
CA PHE A 342 -2.87 1.21 -2.61
C PHE A 342 -4.25 0.63 -2.95
N ASP A 343 -4.99 1.30 -3.83
CA ASP A 343 -6.32 0.85 -4.26
C ASP A 343 -6.24 -0.51 -4.96
N ARG A 344 -5.24 -0.69 -5.82
CA ARG A 344 -4.97 -1.95 -6.51
C ARG A 344 -4.71 -3.08 -5.53
N ASN A 345 -3.80 -2.88 -4.57
CA ASN A 345 -3.43 -3.93 -3.61
C ASN A 345 -4.54 -4.24 -2.59
N ALA A 346 -5.41 -3.28 -2.26
CA ALA A 346 -6.58 -3.58 -1.45
C ALA A 346 -7.54 -4.52 -2.19
N VAL A 347 -7.86 -4.24 -3.46
CA VAL A 347 -8.71 -5.11 -4.28
C VAL A 347 -8.08 -6.51 -4.44
N LEU A 348 -6.77 -6.58 -4.74
CA LEU A 348 -6.06 -7.86 -4.89
C LEU A 348 -6.03 -8.68 -3.60
N TYR A 349 -5.80 -8.03 -2.45
CA TYR A 349 -5.83 -8.70 -1.15
C TYR A 349 -7.19 -9.35 -0.90
N TYR A 350 -8.28 -8.59 -1.05
CA TYR A 350 -9.62 -9.10 -0.77
C TYR A 350 -10.14 -10.08 -1.82
N TYR A 351 -9.62 -9.99 -3.06
CA TYR A 351 -9.83 -11.00 -4.09
C TYR A 351 -9.17 -12.33 -3.72
N LEU A 352 -7.88 -12.31 -3.36
CA LEU A 352 -7.15 -13.51 -2.98
C LEU A 352 -7.65 -14.10 -1.67
N ALA A 353 -8.15 -13.28 -0.74
CA ALA A 353 -8.74 -13.73 0.52
C ALA A 353 -9.96 -14.66 0.36
N GLN A 354 -10.58 -14.71 -0.82
CA GLN A 354 -11.63 -15.69 -1.14
C GLN A 354 -11.06 -17.10 -1.37
N SER A 355 -9.78 -17.22 -1.71
CA SER A 355 -9.11 -18.51 -1.87
C SER A 355 -8.78 -19.12 -0.50
N PRO A 356 -9.11 -20.41 -0.26
CA PRO A 356 -8.73 -21.08 0.99
C PRO A 356 -7.21 -21.12 1.19
N ASP A 357 -6.45 -21.09 0.10
CA ASP A 357 -4.99 -21.10 0.13
C ASP A 357 -4.42 -19.80 0.71
N TRP A 358 -5.14 -18.67 0.64
CA TRP A 358 -4.64 -17.38 1.13
C TRP A 358 -4.22 -17.39 2.60
N SER A 359 -4.98 -18.11 3.43
CA SER A 359 -4.68 -18.26 4.85
C SER A 359 -3.38 -19.03 5.12
N ASN A 360 -2.97 -19.89 4.19
CA ASN A 360 -1.73 -20.67 4.30
C ASN A 360 -0.47 -19.82 4.05
N TYR A 361 -0.61 -18.66 3.40
CA TYR A 361 0.50 -17.74 3.12
C TYR A 361 0.65 -16.63 4.16
N ASN A 362 -0.38 -16.42 4.99
CA ASN A 362 -0.45 -15.36 5.99
C ASN A 362 -0.57 -15.97 7.39
N ILE A 363 0.43 -16.77 7.76
CA ILE A 363 0.49 -17.51 9.01
C ILE A 363 1.05 -16.62 10.12
N PRO A 364 0.36 -16.49 11.26
CA PRO A 364 0.91 -15.82 12.43
C PRO A 364 2.19 -16.49 12.90
N LYS A 365 3.20 -15.70 13.25
CA LYS A 365 4.51 -16.18 13.73
C LYS A 365 4.40 -17.23 14.85
N ILE A 366 3.45 -17.06 15.77
CA ILE A 366 3.20 -18.00 16.87
C ILE A 366 2.82 -19.38 16.34
N ARG A 367 1.84 -19.46 15.42
CA ARG A 367 1.40 -20.71 14.80
C ARG A 367 2.50 -21.33 13.95
N ALA A 368 3.29 -20.51 13.28
CA ALA A 368 4.43 -20.99 12.52
C ALA A 368 5.53 -21.59 13.42
N ILE A 369 5.63 -21.25 14.70
CA ILE A 369 6.68 -21.75 15.61
C ILE A 369 6.19 -22.90 16.52
N ALA A 370 4.88 -23.02 16.72
CA ALA A 370 4.23 -23.96 17.64
C ALA A 370 4.26 -25.45 17.23
N ASP A 371 5.13 -25.87 16.31
CA ASP A 371 5.21 -27.24 15.73
C ASP A 371 3.94 -27.76 15.01
N ASP A 372 2.84 -26.99 14.99
CA ASP A 372 1.58 -27.30 14.27
C ASP A 372 1.77 -27.56 12.77
N LEU A 373 2.87 -27.07 12.18
CA LEU A 373 3.16 -27.17 10.75
C LEU A 373 4.52 -27.80 10.51
N ARG A 374 4.58 -28.81 9.64
CA ARG A 374 5.85 -29.45 9.24
C ARG A 374 6.68 -28.48 8.38
N PRO A 375 8.03 -28.51 8.46
CA PRO A 375 8.89 -27.62 7.67
C PRO A 375 8.66 -27.72 6.16
N ALA A 376 8.45 -28.93 5.63
CA ALA A 376 8.15 -29.16 4.22
C ALA A 376 6.85 -28.48 3.77
N THR A 377 5.82 -28.48 4.63
CA THR A 377 4.55 -27.81 4.37
C THR A 377 4.70 -26.29 4.37
N LEU A 378 5.51 -25.73 5.27
CA LEU A 378 5.81 -24.29 5.27
C LEU A 378 6.58 -23.86 4.02
N GLN A 379 7.55 -24.67 3.56
CA GLN A 379 8.25 -24.40 2.30
C GLN A 379 7.30 -24.47 1.11
N GLN A 380 6.38 -25.44 1.10
CA GLN A 380 5.35 -25.54 0.08
C GLN A 380 4.44 -24.30 0.07
N PHE A 381 4.01 -23.81 1.23
CA PHE A 381 3.25 -22.57 1.33
C PHE A 381 4.06 -21.38 0.83
N ARG A 382 5.32 -21.23 1.27
CA ARG A 382 6.18 -20.15 0.76
C ARG A 382 6.33 -20.20 -0.78
N SER A 383 6.42 -21.39 -1.37
CA SER A 383 6.58 -21.56 -2.82
C SER A 383 5.32 -21.23 -3.64
N ARG A 384 4.13 -21.25 -3.01
CA ARG A 384 2.84 -21.00 -3.67
C ARG A 384 2.24 -19.65 -3.28
N ASN A 385 3.08 -18.67 -2.92
CA ASN A 385 2.67 -17.33 -2.49
C ASN A 385 2.12 -16.43 -3.62
N PHE A 386 1.34 -16.96 -4.56
CA PHE A 386 0.81 -16.20 -5.71
C PHE A 386 1.84 -15.29 -6.41
N SER A 387 3.11 -15.70 -6.49
CA SER A 387 4.20 -14.90 -7.06
C SER A 387 4.03 -14.61 -8.55
N GLY A 388 3.17 -15.35 -9.26
CA GLY A 388 2.73 -15.01 -10.61
C GLY A 388 1.83 -13.77 -10.69
N CYS A 389 1.23 -13.36 -9.56
CA CYS A 389 0.40 -12.16 -9.44
C CYS A 389 1.07 -11.04 -8.61
N LEU A 390 1.55 -11.38 -7.41
CA LEU A 390 2.08 -10.44 -6.42
C LEU A 390 3.61 -10.43 -6.41
N ILE A 391 4.18 -9.24 -6.26
CA ILE A 391 5.63 -9.03 -6.03
C ILE A 391 5.87 -8.56 -4.59
N ASP A 392 7.13 -8.54 -4.15
CA ASP A 392 7.49 -8.15 -2.77
C ASP A 392 6.97 -6.76 -2.39
N GLU A 393 6.96 -5.80 -3.32
CA GLU A 393 6.42 -4.45 -3.11
C GLU A 393 4.90 -4.46 -2.81
N ASP A 394 4.14 -5.38 -3.41
CA ASP A 394 2.71 -5.51 -3.15
C ASP A 394 2.47 -5.96 -1.71
N TYR A 395 3.25 -6.95 -1.24
CA TYR A 395 3.18 -7.41 0.15
C TYR A 395 3.54 -6.31 1.15
N GLN A 396 4.58 -5.53 0.85
CA GLN A 396 4.95 -4.37 1.67
C GLN A 396 3.83 -3.33 1.69
N THR A 397 3.23 -3.03 0.54
CA THR A 397 2.10 -2.10 0.42
C THR A 397 0.89 -2.60 1.22
N MET A 398 0.53 -3.88 1.10
CA MET A 398 -0.56 -4.48 1.87
C MET A 398 -0.30 -4.40 3.39
N ALA A 399 0.92 -4.73 3.82
CA ALA A 399 1.32 -4.64 5.23
C ALA A 399 1.23 -3.19 5.76
N MET A 400 1.66 -2.20 4.97
CA MET A 400 1.57 -0.78 5.32
C MET A 400 0.12 -0.28 5.42
N MET A 401 -0.79 -0.80 4.59
CA MET A 401 -2.24 -0.55 4.70
C MET A 401 -2.89 -1.24 5.90
N GLY A 402 -2.10 -1.94 6.71
CA GLY A 402 -2.54 -2.62 7.93
C GLY A 402 -3.21 -3.97 7.69
N LEU A 403 -3.01 -4.57 6.51
CA LEU A 403 -3.53 -5.89 6.17
C LEU A 403 -2.65 -7.01 6.72
N SER A 404 -3.26 -8.13 7.07
CA SER A 404 -2.56 -9.29 7.63
C SER A 404 -1.86 -10.08 6.54
N VAL A 405 -0.64 -9.68 6.19
CA VAL A 405 0.22 -10.41 5.25
C VAL A 405 1.60 -10.70 5.83
N ASN A 406 2.20 -11.83 5.45
CA ASN A 406 3.61 -12.09 5.74
C ASN A 406 4.49 -11.51 4.63
N SER A 407 5.34 -10.55 4.97
CA SER A 407 6.40 -10.05 4.09
C SER A 407 7.54 -11.07 3.95
N ALA A 408 8.45 -10.84 3.00
CA ALA A 408 9.69 -11.63 2.88
C ALA A 408 10.50 -11.65 4.19
N GLN A 409 10.50 -10.53 4.93
CA GLN A 409 11.18 -10.43 6.23
C GLN A 409 10.49 -11.28 7.30
N ASP A 410 9.15 -11.32 7.32
CA ASP A 410 8.40 -12.16 8.26
C ASP A 410 8.68 -13.65 8.01
N TRP A 411 8.70 -14.06 6.74
CA TRP A 411 9.06 -15.42 6.36
C TRP A 411 10.50 -15.78 6.75
N GLN A 412 11.44 -14.86 6.60
CA GLN A 412 12.82 -15.06 7.05
C GLN A 412 12.87 -15.20 8.57
N ALA A 413 12.18 -14.32 9.32
CA ALA A 413 12.14 -14.39 10.77
C ALA A 413 11.50 -15.69 11.29
N ILE A 414 10.48 -16.23 10.60
CA ILE A 414 9.89 -17.55 10.90
C ILE A 414 10.92 -18.66 10.65
N GLN A 415 11.64 -18.61 9.53
CA GLN A 415 12.66 -19.60 9.19
C GLN A 415 13.82 -19.57 10.20
N ASP A 416 14.34 -18.40 10.53
CA ASP A 416 15.44 -18.23 11.49
C ASP A 416 15.03 -18.70 12.88
N ALA A 417 13.80 -18.37 13.33
CA ALA A 417 13.27 -18.85 14.60
C ALA A 417 13.16 -20.37 14.65
N ARG A 418 12.74 -21.01 13.55
CA ARG A 418 12.69 -22.47 13.43
C ARG A 418 14.07 -23.11 13.37
N GLN A 419 14.98 -22.58 12.56
CA GLN A 419 16.35 -23.07 12.49
C GLN A 419 17.03 -22.97 13.85
N LYS A 420 16.81 -21.87 14.59
CA LYS A 420 17.28 -21.73 15.96
C LYS A 420 16.69 -22.80 16.87
N LYS A 421 15.37 -23.04 16.80
CA LYS A 421 14.71 -24.11 17.56
C LYS A 421 15.26 -25.50 17.21
N GLU A 422 15.42 -25.81 15.93
CA GLU A 422 15.97 -27.08 15.44
C GLU A 422 17.45 -27.25 15.81
N SER A 423 18.24 -26.19 15.80
CA SER A 423 19.64 -26.24 16.24
C SER A 423 19.78 -26.61 17.72
N VAL A 424 18.79 -26.25 18.54
CA VAL A 424 18.74 -26.62 19.96
C VAL A 424 18.19 -28.03 20.14
N LEU A 425 17.11 -28.40 19.45
CA LEU A 425 16.43 -29.68 19.69
C LEU A 425 17.02 -30.87 18.91
N GLY A 426 17.54 -30.61 17.70
CA GLY A 426 17.97 -31.61 16.73
C GLY A 426 19.09 -32.53 17.22
N PRO A 427 20.18 -32.02 17.82
CA PRO A 427 21.26 -32.87 18.34
C PRO A 427 20.76 -33.89 19.37
N VAL A 428 19.94 -33.43 20.32
CA VAL A 428 19.35 -34.28 21.37
C VAL A 428 18.44 -35.34 20.77
N GLN A 429 17.60 -34.98 19.81
CA GLN A 429 16.68 -35.94 19.21
C GLN A 429 17.37 -36.97 18.33
N SER A 430 18.37 -36.54 17.56
CA SER A 430 19.15 -37.44 16.71
C SER A 430 19.89 -38.47 17.56
N ILE A 431 20.63 -38.01 18.57
CA ILE A 431 21.36 -38.91 19.48
C ILE A 431 20.39 -39.76 20.30
N GLY A 432 19.27 -39.18 20.75
CA GLY A 432 18.20 -39.89 21.45
C GLY A 432 17.66 -41.07 20.66
N ARG A 433 17.29 -40.87 19.38
CA ARG A 433 16.80 -41.96 18.50
C ARG A 433 17.84 -43.06 18.31
N GLN A 434 19.11 -42.68 18.13
CA GLN A 434 20.19 -43.64 17.98
C GLN A 434 20.40 -44.42 19.29
N LEU A 435 20.39 -43.75 20.45
CA LEU A 435 20.48 -44.39 21.76
C LEU A 435 19.29 -45.31 22.05
N THR A 436 18.06 -44.90 21.73
CA THR A 436 16.88 -45.76 21.83
C THR A 436 17.04 -47.03 20.99
N SER A 437 17.54 -46.89 19.75
CA SER A 437 17.83 -48.04 18.89
C SER A 437 18.91 -48.96 19.46
N VAL A 438 19.94 -48.41 20.12
CA VAL A 438 20.97 -49.20 20.81
C VAL A 438 20.32 -50.00 21.94
N ILE A 439 19.57 -49.35 22.82
CA ILE A 439 18.99 -49.97 24.02
C ILE A 439 18.00 -51.09 23.65
N GLN A 440 17.22 -50.91 22.58
CA GLN A 440 16.24 -51.90 22.13
C GLN A 440 16.86 -53.09 21.37
N ASN A 441 18.14 -53.02 21.02
CA ASN A 441 18.81 -54.07 20.26
C ASN A 441 19.19 -55.25 21.18
N LYS A 442 18.53 -56.39 20.98
CA LYS A 442 18.77 -57.60 21.79
C LYS A 442 20.08 -58.32 21.47
N ASN A 443 20.79 -57.97 20.39
CA ASN A 443 22.06 -58.60 20.02
C ASN A 443 23.25 -57.80 20.60
N PRO A 444 24.02 -58.37 21.54
CA PRO A 444 25.14 -57.67 22.19
C PRO A 444 26.19 -57.14 21.22
N ALA A 445 26.52 -57.90 20.17
CA ALA A 445 27.53 -57.50 19.20
C ALA A 445 27.07 -56.31 18.34
N GLU A 446 25.78 -56.27 17.99
CA GLU A 446 25.20 -55.15 17.23
C GLU A 446 24.99 -53.92 18.11
N MET A 447 24.60 -54.10 19.38
CA MET A 447 24.53 -53.01 20.36
C MET A 447 25.89 -52.32 20.53
N ALA A 448 26.95 -53.12 20.73
CA ALA A 448 28.32 -52.64 20.85
C ALA A 448 28.79 -51.87 19.61
N ARG A 449 28.45 -52.36 18.40
CA ARG A 449 28.74 -51.67 17.13
C ARG A 449 28.00 -50.34 16.98
N GLN A 450 26.74 -50.28 17.41
CA GLN A 450 25.92 -49.07 17.30
C GLN A 450 26.28 -48.00 18.34
N ILE A 451 26.65 -48.40 19.57
CA ILE A 451 27.00 -47.47 20.65
C ILE A 451 28.43 -46.92 20.53
N TYR A 452 29.37 -47.69 19.98
CA TYR A 452 30.76 -47.26 19.81
C TYR A 452 30.93 -45.87 19.13
N PRO A 453 30.30 -45.59 17.97
CA PRO A 453 30.42 -44.28 17.33
C PRO A 453 29.68 -43.16 18.08
N LEU A 454 28.70 -43.52 18.93
CA LEU A 454 27.84 -42.59 19.66
C LEU A 454 28.48 -42.02 20.92
N ILE A 455 29.45 -42.71 21.52
CA ILE A 455 30.02 -42.34 22.82
C ILE A 455 31.48 -41.88 22.71
N ALA A 456 31.83 -40.83 23.46
CA ALA A 456 33.21 -40.41 23.65
C ALA A 456 33.36 -39.55 24.90
N THR A 457 34.37 -39.81 25.73
CA THR A 457 34.74 -38.89 26.81
C THR A 457 35.81 -37.91 26.33
N PRO A 458 35.83 -36.66 26.85
CA PRO A 458 36.87 -35.69 26.52
C PRO A 458 38.28 -36.15 26.88
N LYS A 459 38.41 -36.94 27.95
CA LYS A 459 39.70 -37.38 28.51
C LYS A 459 40.19 -38.70 27.91
N GLU A 460 39.32 -39.66 27.64
CA GLU A 460 39.71 -41.03 27.28
C GLU A 460 39.42 -41.42 25.82
N GLY A 461 38.76 -40.55 25.06
CA GLY A 461 38.54 -40.73 23.61
C GLY A 461 37.28 -41.52 23.25
N GLY A 462 37.24 -42.01 22.00
CA GLY A 462 36.05 -42.65 21.41
C GLY A 462 35.77 -44.05 21.97
N GLY A 463 34.48 -44.39 22.11
CA GLY A 463 34.04 -45.70 22.59
C GLY A 463 34.00 -45.83 24.12
N LYS A 464 34.12 -44.71 24.85
CA LYS A 464 33.98 -44.64 26.31
C LYS A 464 33.01 -43.52 26.70
N VAL A 465 32.36 -43.64 27.85
CA VAL A 465 31.45 -42.62 28.40
C VAL A 465 31.50 -42.61 29.93
N LEU A 466 31.22 -41.47 30.54
CA LEU A 466 31.00 -41.39 31.98
C LEU A 466 29.59 -41.88 32.32
N LEU A 467 29.47 -42.95 33.09
CA LEU A 467 28.21 -43.47 33.62
C LEU A 467 28.02 -43.02 35.09
N GLN A 468 26.94 -42.33 35.37
CA GLN A 468 26.53 -41.93 36.72
C GLN A 468 25.27 -42.68 37.14
N ASN A 469 25.25 -43.17 38.37
CA ASN A 469 24.08 -43.83 38.93
C ASN A 469 23.51 -42.99 40.08
N HIS A 470 22.29 -42.48 39.87
CA HIS A 470 21.48 -41.80 40.89
C HIS A 470 20.15 -42.51 41.15
N LEU A 471 19.98 -43.76 40.67
CA LEU A 471 18.84 -44.61 41.04
C LEU A 471 19.06 -45.27 42.41
N GLY A 472 20.26 -45.25 42.96
CA GLY A 472 20.60 -45.92 44.24
C GLY A 472 21.40 -47.20 44.03
N GLU A 473 21.66 -47.94 45.11
CA GLU A 473 22.45 -49.17 45.08
C GLU A 473 21.62 -50.35 44.52
N PHE A 474 21.71 -50.59 43.22
CA PHE A 474 21.11 -51.77 42.56
C PHE A 474 22.15 -52.80 42.10
N GLY A 475 23.39 -52.69 42.60
CA GLY A 475 24.49 -53.63 42.32
C GLY A 475 25.20 -53.41 40.99
N LEU A 476 25.22 -52.17 40.49
CA LEU A 476 25.96 -51.81 39.27
C LEU A 476 27.47 -52.02 39.48
N GLU A 477 27.95 -51.80 40.70
CA GLU A 477 29.34 -51.85 41.13
C GLU A 477 29.87 -53.29 41.12
N SER A 478 29.11 -54.21 41.71
CA SER A 478 29.45 -55.64 41.75
C SER A 478 29.39 -56.28 40.36
N MET A 479 28.49 -55.80 39.49
CA MET A 479 28.37 -56.27 38.11
C MET A 479 29.56 -55.82 37.25
N LEU A 480 29.99 -54.55 37.37
CA LEU A 480 31.11 -54.03 36.58
C LEU A 480 32.47 -54.41 37.18
N GLY A 481 32.52 -54.85 38.44
CA GLY A 481 33.74 -55.23 39.14
C GLY A 481 34.64 -54.03 39.48
N ILE A 482 34.05 -52.88 39.78
CA ILE A 482 34.75 -51.59 39.97
C ILE A 482 34.34 -50.96 41.29
N ASP A 483 35.32 -50.49 42.07
CA ASP A 483 35.08 -49.70 43.28
C ASP A 483 34.57 -48.29 42.90
N TYR A 484 33.35 -47.97 43.32
CA TYR A 484 32.63 -46.73 42.99
C TYR A 484 32.70 -45.71 44.14
N MET A 485 32.87 -44.42 43.79
CA MET A 485 32.59 -43.30 44.70
C MET A 485 31.24 -42.64 44.31
N PRO A 486 30.23 -42.66 45.20
CA PRO A 486 28.92 -42.06 44.95
C PRO A 486 28.99 -40.62 44.43
N GLY A 487 28.44 -40.39 43.23
CA GLY A 487 28.30 -39.07 42.61
C GLY A 487 29.38 -38.70 41.58
N GLU A 488 30.56 -39.33 41.61
CA GLU A 488 31.62 -39.04 40.61
C GLU A 488 31.42 -39.79 39.29
N GLY A 489 30.75 -40.95 39.32
CA GLY A 489 30.51 -41.79 38.14
C GLY A 489 31.70 -42.68 37.76
N ILE A 490 31.48 -43.60 36.83
CA ILE A 490 32.48 -44.58 36.35
C ILE A 490 32.63 -44.42 34.84
N VAL A 491 33.86 -44.41 34.33
CA VAL A 491 34.07 -44.46 32.87
C VAL A 491 33.95 -45.90 32.40
N ILE A 492 32.97 -46.16 31.54
CA ILE A 492 32.74 -47.48 30.95
C ILE A 492 33.00 -47.46 29.45
N GLY A 493 33.46 -48.60 28.92
CA GLY A 493 33.64 -48.82 27.50
C GLY A 493 32.37 -49.34 26.82
N TYR A 494 32.32 -49.22 25.49
CA TYR A 494 31.21 -49.71 24.67
C TYR A 494 30.87 -51.20 24.85
N GLN A 495 31.81 -52.04 25.29
CA GLN A 495 31.59 -53.46 25.57
C GLN A 495 30.84 -53.69 26.90
N GLN A 496 30.96 -52.77 27.85
CA GLN A 496 30.29 -52.83 29.15
C GLN A 496 28.85 -52.27 29.07
N PHE A 497 28.51 -51.57 27.99
CA PHE A 497 27.18 -50.99 27.78
C PHE A 497 26.07 -52.03 27.73
N GLU A 498 26.34 -53.16 27.09
CA GLU A 498 25.37 -54.25 26.99
C GLU A 498 25.02 -54.80 28.37
N GLN A 499 26.04 -55.09 29.18
CA GLN A 499 25.86 -55.58 30.54
C GLN A 499 24.96 -54.65 31.37
N VAL A 500 25.17 -53.33 31.27
CA VAL A 500 24.36 -52.33 31.98
C VAL A 500 22.89 -52.36 31.56
N PHE A 501 22.59 -52.34 30.26
CA PHE A 501 21.20 -52.30 29.79
C PHE A 501 20.49 -53.66 29.86
N SER A 502 21.20 -54.76 29.66
CA SER A 502 20.65 -56.10 29.84
C SER A 502 20.27 -56.35 31.30
N TRP A 503 21.10 -55.86 32.24
CA TRP A 503 20.87 -56.05 33.67
C TRP A 503 19.66 -55.27 34.21
N LEU A 504 19.36 -54.11 33.64
CA LEU A 504 18.18 -53.31 34.02
C LEU A 504 16.85 -53.91 33.52
N TYR A 505 16.88 -54.87 32.58
CA TYR A 505 15.69 -55.47 31.96
C TYR A 505 14.68 -54.42 31.48
N ILE A 506 15.14 -53.49 30.61
CA ILE A 506 14.28 -52.42 30.09
C ILE A 506 13.12 -53.00 29.27
N ASP A 507 11.88 -52.60 29.61
CA ASP A 507 10.66 -53.01 28.92
C ASP A 507 10.29 -52.01 27.82
N GLN A 508 10.04 -50.75 28.21
CA GLN A 508 9.63 -49.69 27.28
C GLN A 508 10.48 -48.44 27.47
N LEU A 509 10.63 -47.69 26.38
CA LEU A 509 11.31 -46.40 26.34
C LEU A 509 10.31 -45.32 25.92
N SER A 510 10.39 -44.13 26.52
CA SER A 510 9.66 -42.96 26.04
C SER A 510 10.30 -42.39 24.78
N CYS A 511 9.67 -41.39 24.16
CA CYS A 511 10.39 -40.53 23.23
C CYS A 511 11.46 -39.70 23.98
N THR A 512 12.51 -39.29 23.26
CA THR A 512 13.55 -38.42 23.81
C THR A 512 13.12 -36.95 23.79
N ARG A 513 13.36 -36.25 24.90
CA ARG A 513 13.16 -34.80 25.03
C ARG A 513 14.42 -34.12 25.56
N PRO A 514 14.70 -32.85 25.21
CA PRO A 514 15.76 -32.10 25.87
C PRO A 514 15.42 -31.84 27.34
N ALA A 515 16.46 -31.72 28.17
CA ALA A 515 16.30 -31.18 29.51
C ALA A 515 15.89 -29.71 29.46
N ILE A 516 15.11 -29.27 30.46
CA ILE A 516 14.71 -27.87 30.61
C ILE A 516 15.45 -27.29 31.80
N GLU A 517 16.04 -26.10 31.61
CA GLU A 517 16.62 -25.30 32.67
C GLU A 517 16.14 -23.87 32.54
N GLN A 518 15.59 -23.31 33.62
CA GLN A 518 15.00 -21.96 33.64
C GLN A 518 13.98 -21.71 32.51
N GLY A 519 13.17 -22.73 32.19
CA GLY A 519 12.15 -22.68 31.13
C GLY A 519 12.69 -22.74 29.69
N LYS A 520 13.98 -23.03 29.48
CA LYS A 520 14.59 -23.18 28.15
C LYS A 520 15.10 -24.61 27.93
N PRO A 521 14.86 -25.21 26.75
CA PRO A 521 15.42 -26.51 26.42
C PRO A 521 16.94 -26.40 26.23
N LEU A 522 17.66 -27.36 26.79
CA LEU A 522 19.10 -27.51 26.65
C LEU A 522 19.42 -28.36 25.41
N GLY A 523 20.21 -27.81 24.49
CA GLY A 523 20.56 -28.50 23.25
C GLY A 523 21.68 -29.55 23.37
N HIS A 524 22.21 -29.73 24.57
CA HIS A 524 23.30 -30.66 24.87
C HIS A 524 22.93 -31.69 25.94
N ILE A 525 21.71 -31.64 26.51
CA ILE A 525 21.26 -32.62 27.50
C ILE A 525 19.92 -33.19 27.04
N GLY A 526 19.89 -34.50 26.85
CA GLY A 526 18.69 -35.26 26.53
C GLY A 526 18.21 -36.11 27.68
N LEU A 527 16.90 -36.37 27.70
CA LEU A 527 16.19 -37.15 28.70
C LEU A 527 15.34 -38.19 27.99
N LEU A 528 15.46 -39.44 28.45
CA LEU A 528 14.74 -40.60 27.95
C LEU A 528 14.22 -41.40 29.15
N MET A 529 12.90 -41.57 29.28
CA MET A 529 12.33 -42.37 30.36
C MET A 529 12.27 -43.84 29.96
N PHE A 530 12.37 -44.73 30.93
CA PHE A 530 12.30 -46.17 30.71
C PHE A 530 11.54 -46.87 31.83
N THR A 531 10.77 -47.89 31.48
CA THR A 531 10.18 -48.85 32.44
C THR A 531 11.00 -50.14 32.42
N THR A 532 10.94 -50.91 33.51
CA THR A 532 11.63 -52.20 33.64
C THR A 532 10.64 -53.36 33.71
N GLN A 533 11.09 -54.55 33.32
CA GLN A 533 10.35 -55.81 33.44
C GLN A 533 10.36 -56.35 34.87
N ASP A 534 9.40 -57.22 35.18
CA ASP A 534 9.39 -57.97 36.44
C ASP A 534 10.67 -58.80 36.60
N GLY A 535 11.30 -58.71 37.77
CA GLY A 535 12.61 -59.33 38.04
C GLY A 535 13.81 -58.40 37.84
N SER A 536 13.59 -57.15 37.42
CA SER A 536 14.65 -56.14 37.38
C SER A 536 15.21 -55.81 38.76
N PRO A 537 16.53 -55.59 38.89
CA PRO A 537 17.14 -55.09 40.13
C PRO A 537 16.63 -53.70 40.51
N TRP A 538 16.04 -52.95 39.57
CA TRP A 538 15.38 -51.69 39.82
C TRP A 538 13.91 -51.75 39.36
N PRO A 539 12.94 -51.89 40.29
CA PRO A 539 11.54 -52.02 39.92
C PRO A 539 11.00 -50.70 39.35
N LYS A 540 10.08 -50.79 38.38
CA LYS A 540 9.32 -49.69 37.76
C LYS A 540 10.08 -48.78 36.77
N GLY A 541 11.40 -48.65 36.90
CA GLY A 541 12.25 -47.94 35.94
C GLY A 541 12.65 -46.52 36.37
N GLY A 542 13.03 -45.69 35.41
CA GLY A 542 13.69 -44.41 35.69
C GLY A 542 13.83 -43.49 34.48
N ALA A 543 14.74 -42.52 34.59
CA ALA A 543 15.13 -41.65 33.48
C ALA A 543 16.62 -41.82 33.16
N ILE A 544 16.95 -41.77 31.88
CA ILE A 544 18.31 -41.70 31.35
C ILE A 544 18.52 -40.25 30.91
N GLU A 545 19.39 -39.55 31.62
CA GLU A 545 19.93 -38.26 31.19
C GLU A 545 21.22 -38.52 30.42
N PHE A 546 21.38 -37.92 29.25
CA PHE A 546 22.61 -38.02 28.48
C PHE A 546 23.09 -36.64 28.04
N GLU A 547 24.40 -36.43 28.15
CA GLU A 547 25.05 -35.18 27.77
C GLU A 547 25.82 -35.35 26.47
N ILE A 548 25.69 -34.36 25.59
CA ILE A 548 26.24 -34.36 24.25
C ILE A 548 27.38 -33.36 24.20
N GLN A 549 28.54 -33.83 23.82
CA GLN A 549 29.70 -33.01 23.56
C GLN A 549 30.30 -33.38 22.21
N SER A 550 30.50 -32.38 21.35
CA SER A 550 31.05 -32.58 20.00
C SER A 550 30.29 -33.64 19.17
N GLY A 551 28.96 -33.70 19.33
CA GLY A 551 28.09 -34.65 18.61
C GLY A 551 28.12 -36.09 19.12
N LYS A 552 28.74 -36.35 20.28
CA LYS A 552 28.78 -37.67 20.93
C LYS A 552 28.31 -37.58 22.37
N ILE A 553 27.82 -38.68 22.91
CA ILE A 553 27.45 -38.79 24.31
C ILE A 553 28.73 -38.88 25.15
N SER A 554 28.94 -37.88 26.01
CA SER A 554 30.07 -37.81 26.94
C SER A 554 29.73 -38.31 28.34
N ARG A 555 28.45 -38.24 28.70
CA ARG A 555 27.92 -38.66 30.00
C ARG A 555 26.55 -39.29 29.84
N ILE A 556 26.30 -40.36 30.59
CA ILE A 556 24.99 -40.97 30.80
C ILE A 556 24.76 -41.03 32.31
N ALA A 557 23.60 -40.58 32.76
CA ALA A 557 23.21 -40.63 34.15
C ALA A 557 21.83 -41.28 34.28
N PHE A 558 21.75 -42.32 35.11
CA PHE A 558 20.48 -42.88 35.54
C PHE A 558 19.92 -42.02 36.67
N GLN A 559 18.70 -41.53 36.49
CA GLN A 559 18.04 -40.56 37.37
C GLN A 559 16.71 -41.12 37.87
N HIS A 560 16.38 -40.80 39.13
CA HIS A 560 15.07 -41.14 39.71
C HIS A 560 13.94 -40.45 38.91
N PRO A 561 12.74 -41.08 38.78
CA PRO A 561 11.60 -40.46 38.09
C PRO A 561 11.20 -39.06 38.60
N THR A 562 11.50 -38.73 39.86
CA THR A 562 11.23 -37.42 40.48
C THR A 562 12.35 -36.39 40.29
N PHE A 563 13.45 -36.75 39.62
CA PHE A 563 14.55 -35.83 39.36
C PHE A 563 14.09 -34.61 38.55
N ARG A 564 14.56 -33.40 38.88
CA ARG A 564 14.16 -32.13 38.23
C ARG A 564 12.62 -31.87 38.18
N ASP A 565 11.83 -32.48 39.06
CA ASP A 565 10.36 -32.44 39.02
C ASP A 565 9.80 -32.73 37.62
N PHE A 566 10.24 -33.84 37.01
CA PHE A 566 9.83 -34.25 35.67
C PHE A 566 8.33 -34.21 35.42
N GLU A 567 7.51 -34.57 36.41
CA GLU A 567 6.06 -34.49 36.31
C GLU A 567 5.58 -33.06 36.12
N GLN A 568 6.17 -32.11 36.87
CA GLN A 568 5.89 -30.69 36.71
C GLN A 568 6.37 -30.22 35.32
N SER A 569 7.55 -30.65 34.88
CA SER A 569 8.05 -30.35 33.53
C SER A 569 7.14 -30.92 32.43
N LEU A 570 6.56 -32.10 32.61
CA LEU A 570 5.59 -32.70 31.69
C LEU A 570 4.25 -31.96 31.70
N ASN A 571 3.85 -31.37 32.82
CA ASN A 571 2.65 -30.54 32.93
C ASN A 571 2.86 -29.16 32.29
N ASP A 572 3.99 -28.51 32.58
CA ASP A 572 4.32 -27.17 32.09
C ASP A 572 4.68 -27.18 30.59
N TYR A 573 5.32 -28.27 30.14
CA TYR A 573 5.78 -28.46 28.77
C TYR A 573 5.40 -29.87 28.26
N PRO A 574 4.11 -30.08 27.92
CA PRO A 574 3.59 -31.39 27.55
C PRO A 574 4.23 -31.96 26.28
N GLU A 575 4.65 -31.10 25.37
CA GLU A 575 5.31 -31.48 24.11
C GLU A 575 6.55 -30.64 23.87
N ILE A 576 7.70 -31.30 23.68
CA ILE A 576 8.96 -30.62 23.38
C ILE A 576 9.62 -31.31 22.19
N GLY A 577 9.78 -30.58 21.10
CA GLY A 577 10.33 -31.10 19.85
C GLY A 577 9.51 -32.25 19.26
N GLY A 578 8.19 -32.26 19.44
CA GLY A 578 7.34 -33.36 18.97
C GLY A 578 7.38 -34.62 19.84
N CYS A 579 8.00 -34.57 21.03
CA CYS A 579 7.95 -35.65 22.01
C CYS A 579 6.91 -35.36 23.09
N ARG A 580 5.78 -36.06 23.02
CA ARG A 580 4.74 -36.10 24.06
C ARG A 580 4.79 -37.45 24.77
N ILE A 581 5.00 -37.44 26.08
CA ILE A 581 5.02 -38.66 26.90
C ILE A 581 3.63 -38.79 27.54
N ASP A 582 2.97 -39.93 27.29
CA ASP A 582 1.63 -40.16 27.80
C ASP A 582 1.61 -40.33 29.32
N LYS A 583 0.54 -39.85 29.95
CA LYS A 583 0.35 -39.97 31.40
C LYS A 583 0.38 -41.43 31.86
N SER A 584 -0.16 -42.37 31.07
CA SER A 584 -0.10 -43.81 31.35
C SER A 584 1.31 -44.38 31.37
N PHE A 585 2.28 -43.76 30.68
CA PHE A 585 3.69 -44.13 30.78
C PHE A 585 4.26 -43.65 32.12
N VAL A 586 3.98 -42.40 32.50
CA VAL A 586 4.44 -41.80 33.75
C VAL A 586 3.87 -42.53 34.97
N ASP A 587 2.59 -42.92 34.93
CA ASP A 587 1.94 -43.67 36.00
C ASP A 587 2.60 -45.04 36.26
N ARG A 588 3.28 -45.63 35.27
CA ARG A 588 4.04 -46.89 35.43
C ARG A 588 5.40 -46.70 36.10
N LEU A 589 5.91 -45.48 36.16
CA LEU A 589 7.15 -45.15 36.87
C LEU A 589 6.93 -44.90 38.38
N ARG A 590 5.67 -44.86 38.83
CA ARG A 590 5.26 -44.66 40.23
C ARG A 590 5.07 -45.97 40.96
#